data_AF-A0A3D5VCR2-F1
#
_entry.id   AF-A0A3D5VCR2-F1
#
_cell.length_a   1.000
_cell.length_b   1.000
_cell.length_c   1.000
_cell.angle_alpha   90.00
_cell.angle_beta   90.00
_cell.angle_gamma   90.00
#
_symmetry.space_group_name_H-M   'P 1'
#
loop_
_entity.id
_entity.type
_entity.pdbx_description
1 polymer ?
#
loop_
_entity_poly.entity_id
_entity_poly.type
_entity_poly.pdbx_seq_one_letter_code
_entity_poly.pdbx_strand_id
1 'polypeptide(L)'
;MEHFSRYFAQELKRPYKHFTESAIQKFAAQQFKGNVRQLRNLIERIYILIDSTQITETELKNILDYTESAAADFWNETKDFKDKKREFETKYLTTQLKINEGSISKTAENLGMHISNLSRKLKELKIT
;
A
#
# COMPACT_ATOMS: atom_id res chain seq x y z
N MET A 1 -8.79 -13.44 5.33
CA MET A 1 -8.05 -12.73 6.39
C MET A 1 -7.13 -13.67 7.16
N GLU A 2 -7.64 -14.79 7.67
CA GLU A 2 -6.84 -15.75 8.46
C GLU A 2 -5.58 -16.25 7.75
N HIS A 3 -5.67 -16.55 6.45
CA HIS A 3 -4.52 -16.96 5.65
C HIS A 3 -3.36 -15.95 5.73
N PHE A 4 -3.63 -14.67 5.46
CA PHE A 4 -2.61 -13.62 5.55
C PHE A 4 -2.17 -13.34 6.98
N SER A 5 -3.06 -13.48 7.96
CA SER A 5 -2.69 -13.35 9.38
C SER A 5 -1.68 -14.43 9.78
N ARG A 6 -1.89 -15.69 9.37
CA ARG A 6 -0.92 -16.77 9.59
C ARG A 6 0.41 -16.50 8.89
N TYR A 7 0.35 -16.05 7.63
CA TYR A 7 1.53 -15.70 6.85
C TYR A 7 2.37 -14.61 7.55
N PHE A 8 1.76 -13.49 7.94
CA PHE A 8 2.51 -12.39 8.58
C PHE A 8 2.94 -12.68 10.01
N ALA A 9 2.21 -13.53 10.75
CA ALA A 9 2.67 -14.02 12.05
C ALA A 9 4.03 -14.73 11.94
N GLN A 10 4.16 -15.59 10.93
CA GLN A 10 5.40 -16.32 10.66
C GLN A 10 6.49 -15.39 10.12
N GLU A 11 6.17 -14.60 9.10
CA GLU A 11 7.14 -13.74 8.40
C GLU A 11 7.74 -12.67 9.33
N LEU A 12 6.90 -12.02 10.15
CA LEU A 12 7.31 -10.92 11.03
C LEU A 12 7.69 -11.39 12.44
N LYS A 13 7.67 -12.71 12.70
CA LYS A 13 7.88 -13.30 14.04
C LYS A 13 7.00 -12.64 15.11
N ARG A 14 5.76 -12.33 14.76
CA ARG A 14 4.76 -11.69 15.64
C ARG A 14 3.66 -12.70 15.99
N PRO A 15 3.01 -12.57 17.15
CA PRO A 15 1.90 -13.45 17.52
C PRO A 15 0.78 -13.39 16.49
N TYR A 16 0.08 -14.52 16.32
CA TYR A 16 -1.08 -14.60 15.43
C TYR A 16 -2.19 -13.66 15.91
N LYS A 17 -2.72 -12.85 14.98
CA LYS A 17 -3.78 -11.88 15.25
C LYS A 17 -5.14 -12.47 14.87
N HIS A 18 -6.06 -12.47 15.84
CA HIS A 18 -7.44 -12.91 15.70
C HIS A 18 -8.34 -11.72 15.39
N PHE A 19 -9.29 -11.90 14.48
CA PHE A 19 -10.25 -10.87 14.11
C PHE A 19 -11.57 -11.19 14.79
N THR A 20 -12.14 -10.19 15.45
CA THR A 20 -13.50 -10.30 16.01
C THR A 20 -14.52 -10.46 14.88
N GLU A 21 -15.65 -11.10 15.18
CA GLU A 21 -16.71 -11.32 14.19
C GLU A 21 -17.24 -10.00 13.61
N SER A 22 -17.36 -8.96 14.44
CA SER A 22 -17.71 -7.60 13.97
C SER A 22 -16.67 -7.01 13.02
N ALA A 23 -15.37 -7.18 13.28
CA ALA A 23 -14.32 -6.77 12.36
C ALA A 23 -14.40 -7.52 11.02
N ILE A 24 -14.73 -8.82 11.06
CA ILE A 24 -14.88 -9.63 9.84
C ILE A 24 -16.09 -9.14 9.02
N GLN A 25 -17.22 -8.90 9.65
CA GLN A 25 -18.42 -8.37 8.99
C GLN A 25 -18.17 -6.99 8.39
N LYS A 26 -17.50 -6.10 9.12
CA LYS A 26 -17.13 -4.76 8.63
C LYS A 26 -16.25 -4.84 7.39
N PHE A 27 -15.30 -5.76 7.39
CA PHE A 27 -14.43 -6.00 6.24
C PHE A 27 -15.22 -6.57 5.06
N ALA A 28 -16.13 -7.52 5.28
CA ALA A 28 -16.95 -8.11 4.22
C ALA A 28 -17.89 -7.09 3.55
N ALA A 29 -18.32 -6.07 4.29
CA ALA A 29 -19.16 -4.99 3.77
C ALA A 29 -18.42 -3.94 2.92
N GLN A 30 -17.09 -3.98 2.89
CA GLN A 30 -16.26 -3.02 2.15
C GLN A 30 -16.08 -3.43 0.68
N GLN A 31 -16.20 -2.47 -0.24
CA GLN A 31 -16.00 -2.70 -1.68
C GLN A 31 -14.52 -2.53 -2.08
N PHE A 32 -13.75 -3.60 -2.01
CA PHE A 32 -12.34 -3.60 -2.43
C PHE A 32 -12.23 -3.70 -3.96
N LYS A 33 -11.89 -2.60 -4.64
CA LYS A 33 -11.63 -2.58 -6.11
C LYS A 33 -10.41 -3.43 -6.55
N GLY A 34 -9.62 -3.96 -5.60
CA GLY A 34 -8.44 -4.81 -5.83
C GLY A 34 -8.33 -5.97 -4.83
N ASN A 35 -9.40 -6.76 -4.70
CA ASN A 35 -9.67 -7.85 -3.73
C ASN A 35 -8.47 -8.42 -2.95
N VAL A 36 -7.50 -9.09 -3.60
CA VAL A 36 -6.50 -9.89 -2.86
C VAL A 36 -5.27 -9.08 -2.41
N ARG A 37 -4.75 -8.17 -3.26
CA ARG A 37 -3.59 -7.35 -2.89
C ARG A 37 -3.93 -6.33 -1.81
N GLN A 38 -5.10 -5.72 -1.90
CA GLN A 38 -5.56 -4.76 -0.87
C GLN A 38 -5.74 -5.44 0.48
N LEU A 39 -6.31 -6.65 0.50
CA LEU A 39 -6.42 -7.45 1.72
C LEU A 39 -5.04 -7.77 2.30
N ARG A 40 -4.07 -8.22 1.49
CA ARG A 40 -2.71 -8.49 1.97
C ARG A 40 -2.09 -7.25 2.61
N ASN A 41 -2.14 -6.10 1.94
CA ASN A 41 -1.56 -4.85 2.42
C ASN A 41 -2.22 -4.36 3.71
N LEU A 42 -3.54 -4.51 3.83
CA LEU A 42 -4.25 -4.13 5.03
C LEU A 42 -3.83 -4.99 6.23
N ILE A 43 -3.75 -6.32 6.04
CA ILE A 43 -3.31 -7.23 7.10
C ILE A 43 -1.85 -6.98 7.47
N GLU A 44 -0.97 -6.74 6.51
CA GLU A 44 0.43 -6.33 6.76
C GLU A 44 0.49 -5.10 7.65
N ARG A 45 -0.34 -4.09 7.35
CA ARG A 45 -0.39 -2.84 8.11
C ARG A 45 -0.94 -3.02 9.53
N ILE A 46 -1.92 -3.89 9.71
CA ILE A 46 -2.42 -4.31 11.03
C ILE A 46 -1.29 -4.93 11.86
N TYR A 47 -0.43 -5.74 11.25
CA TYR A 47 0.72 -6.33 11.94
C TYR A 47 1.78 -5.32 12.34
N ILE A 48 1.93 -4.22 11.59
CA ILE A 48 2.89 -3.15 11.87
C ILE A 48 2.36 -2.16 12.91
N LEU A 49 1.09 -1.79 12.83
CA LEU A 49 0.52 -0.67 13.60
C LEU A 49 -0.19 -1.09 14.89
N ILE A 50 -0.65 -2.33 15.00
CA ILE A 50 -1.39 -2.80 16.17
C ILE A 50 -0.56 -3.86 16.86
N ASP A 51 -0.28 -3.69 18.15
CA ASP A 51 0.44 -4.69 18.94
C ASP A 51 -0.51 -5.74 19.54
N SER A 52 -1.78 -5.40 19.76
CA SER A 52 -2.83 -6.33 20.23
C SER A 52 -2.98 -7.56 19.33
N THR A 53 -3.16 -8.74 19.94
CA THR A 53 -3.44 -10.00 19.25
C THR A 53 -4.91 -10.16 18.86
N GLN A 54 -5.80 -9.32 19.38
CA GLN A 54 -7.22 -9.30 19.02
C GLN A 54 -7.55 -8.00 18.31
N ILE A 55 -8.07 -8.10 17.09
CA ILE A 55 -8.42 -6.99 16.23
C ILE A 55 -9.93 -6.76 16.27
N THR A 56 -10.30 -5.63 16.82
CA THR A 56 -11.67 -5.15 16.97
C THR A 56 -12.14 -4.39 15.72
N GLU A 57 -13.46 -4.21 15.58
CA GLU A 57 -14.02 -3.38 14.51
C GLU A 57 -13.48 -1.94 14.56
N THR A 58 -13.34 -1.37 15.76
CA THR A 58 -12.83 0.01 15.95
C THR A 58 -11.40 0.16 15.45
N GLU A 59 -10.52 -0.79 15.79
CA GLU A 59 -9.14 -0.78 15.32
C GLU A 59 -9.07 -0.95 13.79
N LEU A 60 -9.88 -1.85 13.25
CA LEU A 60 -9.96 -2.04 11.80
C LEU A 60 -10.46 -0.77 11.10
N LYS A 61 -11.47 -0.10 11.66
CA LYS A 61 -11.98 1.18 11.14
C LYS A 61 -10.89 2.24 11.14
N ASN A 62 -10.15 2.39 12.24
CA ASN A 62 -9.08 3.37 12.33
C ASN A 62 -7.99 3.15 11.26
N ILE A 63 -7.65 1.88 10.96
CA ILE A 63 -6.69 1.58 9.89
C ILE A 63 -7.29 1.83 8.50
N LEU A 64 -8.55 1.49 8.29
CA LEU A 64 -9.25 1.78 7.03
C LEU A 64 -9.31 3.30 6.77
N ASP A 65 -9.73 4.09 7.77
CA ASP A 65 -9.80 5.55 7.69
C ASP A 65 -8.40 6.15 7.44
N TYR A 66 -7.35 5.61 8.05
CA TYR A 66 -5.96 6.02 7.76
C TYR A 66 -5.52 5.66 6.34
N THR A 67 -6.00 4.53 5.80
CA THR A 67 -5.67 4.09 4.44
C THR A 67 -6.43 4.92 3.40
N GLU A 68 -7.69 5.27 3.69
CA GLU A 68 -8.47 6.19 2.88
C GLU A 68 -7.90 7.61 2.97
N SER A 69 -7.58 8.15 4.15
CA SER A 69 -6.96 9.46 4.32
C SER A 69 -5.65 9.56 3.52
N ALA A 70 -4.71 8.62 3.65
CA ALA A 70 -3.45 8.70 2.92
C ALA A 70 -3.59 8.64 1.38
N ALA A 71 -4.67 8.04 0.86
CA ALA A 71 -5.01 8.03 -0.56
C ALA A 71 -5.86 9.26 -0.98
N ALA A 72 -6.71 9.75 -0.08
CA ALA A 72 -7.60 10.87 -0.25
C ALA A 72 -6.87 12.21 -0.15
N ASP A 73 -5.83 12.33 0.68
CA ASP A 73 -5.00 13.53 0.84
C ASP A 73 -4.35 13.95 -0.49
N PHE A 74 -4.09 13.01 -1.40
CA PHE A 74 -3.60 13.35 -2.74
C PHE A 74 -4.65 14.10 -3.57
N TRP A 75 -5.92 13.69 -3.52
CA TRP A 75 -7.00 14.22 -4.37
C TRP A 75 -7.79 15.36 -3.72
N ASN A 76 -7.83 15.44 -2.39
CA ASN A 76 -8.67 16.37 -1.64
C ASN A 76 -7.93 17.63 -1.16
N GLU A 77 -6.65 17.76 -1.51
CA GLU A 77 -5.82 18.90 -1.13
C GLU A 77 -5.45 19.72 -2.37
N THR A 78 -5.77 21.01 -2.35
CA THR A 78 -5.37 21.96 -3.40
C THR A 78 -3.91 22.37 -3.19
N LYS A 79 -3.04 21.93 -4.12
CA LYS A 79 -1.63 22.33 -4.22
C LYS A 79 -1.30 22.71 -5.66
N ASP A 80 -0.13 23.31 -5.87
CA ASP A 80 0.37 23.59 -7.21
C ASP A 80 0.44 22.30 -8.05
N PHE A 81 0.07 22.40 -9.32
CA PHE A 81 0.05 21.26 -10.24
C PHE A 81 1.42 20.58 -10.35
N LYS A 82 2.51 21.35 -10.29
CA LYS A 82 3.88 20.84 -10.34
C LYS A 82 4.17 19.93 -9.16
N ASP A 83 3.69 20.29 -7.97
CA ASP A 83 3.91 19.53 -6.75
C ASP A 83 3.07 18.25 -6.74
N LYS A 84 1.79 18.33 -7.11
CA LYS A 84 0.92 17.14 -7.24
C LYS A 84 1.44 16.18 -8.31
N LYS A 85 1.89 16.70 -9.45
CA LYS A 85 2.52 15.90 -10.51
C LYS A 85 3.76 15.19 -9.98
N ARG A 86 4.64 15.88 -9.25
CA ARG A 86 5.85 15.29 -8.67
C ARG A 86 5.51 14.18 -7.67
N GLU A 87 4.53 14.41 -6.79
CA GLU A 87 4.09 13.42 -5.81
C GLU A 87 3.52 12.17 -6.49
N PHE A 88 2.67 12.35 -7.50
CA PHE A 88 2.15 11.25 -8.33
C PHE A 88 3.29 10.48 -9.00
N GLU A 89 4.19 11.17 -9.70
CA GLU A 89 5.29 10.55 -10.42
C GLU A 89 6.21 9.76 -9.47
N THR A 90 6.46 10.29 -8.27
CA THR A 90 7.27 9.63 -7.25
C THR A 90 6.60 8.35 -6.77
N LYS A 91 5.32 8.43 -6.37
CA LYS A 91 4.54 7.26 -5.91
C LYS A 91 4.43 6.20 -7.00
N TYR A 92 4.12 6.61 -8.23
CA TYR A 92 3.94 5.72 -9.36
C TYR A 92 5.25 5.01 -9.72
N LEU A 93 6.32 5.76 -9.98
CA LEU A 93 7.59 5.17 -10.43
C LEU A 93 8.24 4.31 -9.35
N THR A 94 8.13 4.69 -8.08
CA THR A 94 8.60 3.84 -6.96
C THR A 94 7.84 2.52 -6.91
N THR A 95 6.52 2.54 -7.12
CA THR A 95 5.70 1.33 -7.12
C THR A 95 6.04 0.43 -8.30
N GLN A 96 6.19 1.00 -9.50
CA GLN A 96 6.57 0.24 -10.70
C GLN A 96 7.97 -0.38 -10.56
N LEU A 97 8.92 0.37 -9.99
CA LEU A 97 10.26 -0.13 -9.73
C LEU A 97 10.24 -1.30 -8.74
N LYS A 98 9.41 -1.23 -7.68
CA LYS A 98 9.21 -2.34 -6.73
C LYS A 98 8.60 -3.57 -7.39
N ILE A 99 7.58 -3.40 -8.24
CA ILE A 99 6.95 -4.52 -8.97
C ILE A 99 7.97 -5.22 -9.88
N ASN A 100 8.88 -4.45 -10.48
CA ASN A 100 9.93 -4.96 -11.35
C ASN A 100 11.24 -5.27 -10.60
N GLU A 101 11.18 -5.51 -9.28
CA GLU A 101 12.30 -5.95 -8.44
C GLU A 101 13.53 -5.02 -8.50
N GLY A 102 13.32 -3.72 -8.71
CA GLY A 102 14.40 -2.74 -8.84
C GLY A 102 15.01 -2.64 -10.24
N SER A 103 14.56 -3.44 -11.21
CA SER A 103 15.10 -3.41 -12.56
C SER A 103 14.58 -2.22 -13.36
N ILE A 104 15.45 -1.21 -13.57
CA ILE A 104 15.13 -0.04 -14.39
C ILE A 104 14.84 -0.44 -15.85
N SER A 105 15.55 -1.44 -16.40
CA SER A 105 15.33 -1.91 -17.78
C SER A 105 13.93 -2.52 -17.96
N LYS A 106 13.56 -3.49 -17.10
CA LYS A 106 12.22 -4.10 -17.15
C LYS A 106 11.11 -3.08 -16.89
N THR A 107 11.35 -2.15 -15.97
CA THR A 107 10.41 -1.07 -15.67
C THR A 107 10.22 -0.15 -16.88
N ALA A 108 11.30 0.22 -17.58
CA ALA A 108 11.26 1.07 -18.76
C ALA A 108 10.50 0.40 -19.92
N GLU A 109 10.78 -0.87 -20.18
CA GLU A 109 10.08 -1.69 -21.18
C GLU A 109 8.58 -1.79 -20.88
N ASN A 110 8.21 -2.14 -19.65
CA ASN A 110 6.81 -2.24 -19.22
C ASN A 110 6.06 -0.91 -19.24
N LEU A 111 6.77 0.21 -19.08
CA LEU A 111 6.21 1.55 -19.16
C LEU A 111 6.20 2.13 -20.58
N GLY A 112 6.77 1.42 -21.58
CA GLY A 112 6.92 1.94 -22.93
C GLY A 112 7.84 3.17 -23.01
N MET A 113 8.77 3.30 -22.07
CA MET A 113 9.69 4.43 -21.96
C MET A 113 11.11 4.01 -22.33
N HIS A 114 11.88 4.89 -22.97
CA HIS A 114 13.31 4.67 -23.09
C HIS A 114 13.98 4.64 -21.70
N ILE A 115 14.88 3.67 -21.49
CA ILE A 115 15.60 3.47 -20.23
C ILE A 115 16.35 4.73 -19.75
N SER A 116 16.92 5.49 -20.69
CA SER A 116 17.62 6.76 -20.42
C SER A 116 16.68 7.83 -19.86
N ASN A 117 15.46 7.91 -20.40
CA ASN A 117 14.43 8.84 -19.92
C ASN A 117 13.93 8.45 -18.53
N LEU A 118 13.66 7.16 -18.30
CA LEU A 118 13.26 6.67 -16.98
C LEU A 118 14.37 6.91 -15.95
N SER A 119 15.62 6.56 -16.27
CA SER A 119 16.77 6.76 -15.38
C SER A 119 16.97 8.22 -14.98
N ARG A 120 16.91 9.15 -15.94
CA ARG A 120 16.98 10.61 -15.65
C ARG A 120 15.86 11.03 -14.71
N LYS A 121 14.65 10.54 -14.93
CA LYS A 121 13.46 10.88 -14.14
C LYS A 121 13.53 10.35 -12.71
N LEU A 122 14.04 9.13 -12.52
CA LEU A 122 14.26 8.55 -11.18
C LEU A 122 15.28 9.36 -10.38
N LYS A 123 16.36 9.84 -11.02
CA LYS A 123 17.36 10.72 -10.39
C LYS A 123 16.78 12.09 -10.00
N GLU A 124 16.01 12.72 -10.89
CA GLU A 124 15.35 14.00 -10.62
C GLU A 124 14.39 13.90 -9.41
N LEU A 125 13.69 12.77 -9.29
CA LEU A 125 12.77 12.47 -8.20
C LEU A 125 13.45 11.92 -6.95
N LYS A 126 14.79 11.73 -6.95
CA LYS A 126 15.59 11.18 -5.83
C LYS A 126 15.12 9.79 -5.35
N ILE A 127 14.72 8.93 -6.29
CA ILE A 127 14.28 7.56 -6.01
C ILE A 127 15.48 6.58 -6.02
N THR A 128 16.49 6.88 -6.83
CA THR A 128 17.77 6.16 -7.03
C THR A 128 18.92 7.15 -7.10
#